data_AF-A0A183EJY5-F1
#
_entry.id   AF-A0A183EJY5-F1
#
_cell.length_a   1.000
_cell.length_b   1.000
_cell.length_c   1.000
_cell.angle_alpha   90.00
_cell.angle_beta   90.00
_cell.angle_gamma   90.00
#
_symmetry.space_group_name_H-M   'P 1'
#
loop_
_entity.id
_entity.type
_entity.pdbx_description
1 polymer ?
#
loop_
_entity_poly.entity_id
_entity_poly.type
_entity_poly.pdbx_seq_one_letter_code
_entity_poly.pdbx_strand_id
1 'polypeptide(L)' 'MSISLRLISDQRYSMIEEDAQSTPNDPDARTRAWNKAKTEFIDKIYQKYEGAIRSRANLRCPAKIDNKRLLRKVRRRLL' A
#
# COMPACT_ATOMS: atom_id res chain seq x y z
N MET A 1 7.48 7.37 7.16
CA MET A 1 6.14 6.88 7.54
C MET A 1 5.47 6.21 6.34
N SER A 2 5.00 4.98 6.50
CA SER A 2 4.21 4.24 5.51
C SER A 2 2.77 4.77 5.46
N ILE A 3 2.08 4.60 4.33
CA ILE A 3 0.66 4.99 4.20
C ILE A 3 -0.25 4.21 5.12
N SER A 4 0.05 2.93 5.36
CA SER A 4 -0.68 2.10 6.32
C SER A 4 -0.73 2.75 7.70
N LEU A 5 0.38 3.34 8.18
CA LEU A 5 0.41 4.04 9.45
C LEU A 5 -0.45 5.31 9.42
N ARG A 6 -0.45 6.05 8.30
CA ARG A 6 -1.30 7.25 8.15
C ARG A 6 -2.78 6.90 8.15
N LEU A 7 -3.14 5.78 7.54
CA LEU A 7 -4.50 5.27 7.51
C LEU A 7 -4.99 4.89 8.91
N ILE A 8 -4.19 4.11 9.66
CA ILE A 8 -4.54 3.64 11.00
C ILE A 8 -4.52 4.79 12.03
N SER A 9 -3.71 5.82 11.81
CA SER A 9 -3.72 7.03 12.67
C SER A 9 -4.91 7.96 12.43
N ASP A 10 -5.68 7.76 11.35
CA ASP A 10 -6.86 8.58 11.08
C ASP A 10 -7.99 8.18 12.04
N GLN A 11 -8.58 9.15 12.74
CA GLN A 11 -9.64 8.90 13.72
C GLN A 11 -10.84 8.15 13.11
N ARG A 12 -11.11 8.37 11.82
CA ARG A 12 -12.22 7.71 11.10
C ARG A 12 -11.96 6.24 10.85
N TYR A 13 -10.72 5.77 10.97
CA TYR A 13 -10.39 4.36 10.81
C TYR A 13 -11.05 3.50 11.88
N SER A 14 -11.05 3.95 13.15
CA SER A 14 -11.71 3.24 14.24
C SER A 14 -13.23 3.15 14.03
N MET A 15 -13.83 4.18 13.43
CA MET A 15 -15.27 4.22 13.16
C MET A 15 -15.72 3.17 12.14
N ILE A 16 -14.82 2.65 11.29
CA ILE A 16 -15.17 1.59 10.32
C ILE A 16 -15.55 0.29 11.04
N GLU A 17 -14.77 -0.08 12.05
CA GLU A 17 -15.01 -1.30 12.81
C GLU A 17 -16.23 -1.15 13.73
N GLU A 18 -16.46 0.05 14.27
CA GLU A 18 -17.70 0.37 15.00
C GLU A 18 -18.94 0.25 14.09
N ASP A 19 -18.89 0.84 12.89
CA ASP A 19 -19.97 0.73 11.89
C ASP A 19 -20.20 -0.73 11.49
N ALA A 20 -19.14 -1.52 11.30
CA ALA A 20 -19.25 -2.94 10.94
C ALA A 20 -19.88 -3.79 12.06
N GLN A 21 -19.64 -3.45 13.33
CA GLN A 21 -20.20 -4.16 14.48
C GLN A 21 -21.62 -3.74 14.85
N SER A 22 -22.05 -2.54 14.42
CA SER A 22 -23.39 -2.00 14.70
C SER A 22 -24.53 -2.81 14.06
N THR A 23 -24.24 -3.62 13.04
CA THR A 23 -25.22 -4.41 12.27
C THR A 23 -24.89 -5.90 12.28
N PRO A 24 -25.01 -6.58 13.45
CA PRO A 24 -24.58 -7.98 13.61
C PRO A 24 -25.41 -8.99 12.82
N ASN A 25 -26.63 -8.63 12.41
CA ASN A 25 -27.54 -9.50 11.66
C ASN A 25 -27.31 -9.45 10.14
N ASP A 26 -26.37 -8.65 9.67
CA ASP A 26 -26.13 -8.48 8.25
C ASP A 26 -24.74 -9.02 7.86
N PRO A 27 -24.66 -10.10 7.06
CA PRO A 27 -23.39 -10.69 6.66
C PRO A 27 -22.53 -9.75 5.82
N ASP A 28 -23.13 -8.75 5.19
CA ASP A 28 -22.45 -7.76 4.35
C ASP A 28 -22.16 -6.44 5.07
N ALA A 29 -22.52 -6.31 6.37
CA ALA A 29 -22.27 -5.11 7.17
C ALA A 29 -20.82 -4.64 7.08
N ARG A 30 -19.88 -5.57 7.29
CA ARG A 30 -18.45 -5.31 7.19
C ARG A 30 -18.07 -4.80 5.80
N THR A 31 -18.50 -5.48 4.75
CA THR A 31 -18.19 -5.10 3.36
C THR A 31 -18.72 -3.70 3.04
N ARG A 32 -19.93 -3.36 3.48
CA ARG A 32 -20.52 -2.04 3.26
C ARG A 32 -19.82 -0.94 4.05
N ALA A 33 -19.49 -1.18 5.32
CA ALA A 33 -18.73 -0.24 6.14
C ALA A 33 -17.38 0.10 5.48
N TRP A 34 -16.65 -0.93 5.01
CA TRP A 34 -15.39 -0.73 4.30
C TRP A 34 -15.56 -0.04 2.94
N ASN A 35 -16.61 -0.35 2.19
CA ASN A 35 -16.89 0.32 0.91
C ASN A 35 -17.26 1.79 1.07
N LYS A 36 -18.05 2.11 2.11
CA LYS A 36 -18.38 3.49 2.48
C LYS A 36 -17.14 4.27 2.90
N ALA A 37 -16.35 3.71 3.81
CA ALA A 37 -15.09 4.31 4.25
C ALA A 37 -14.13 4.56 3.08
N LYS A 38 -14.11 3.61 2.12
CA LYS A 38 -13.28 3.70 0.93
C LYS A 38 -13.55 4.99 0.14
N THR A 39 -14.81 5.22 -0.21
CA THR A 39 -15.23 6.38 -1.00
C THR A 39 -15.17 7.69 -0.20
N GLU A 40 -15.46 7.63 1.10
CA GLU A 40 -15.48 8.83 1.94
C GLU A 40 -14.08 9.40 2.20
N PHE A 41 -13.09 8.53 2.47
CA PHE A 41 -11.78 9.02 2.88
C PHE A 41 -10.56 8.21 2.48
N ILE A 42 -10.64 6.88 2.38
CA ILE A 42 -9.44 6.07 2.09
C ILE A 42 -8.88 6.46 0.72
N ASP A 43 -9.73 6.56 -0.30
CA ASP A 43 -9.31 6.95 -1.65
C ASP A 43 -8.68 8.35 -1.65
N LYS A 44 -9.19 9.29 -0.85
CA LYS A 44 -8.59 10.64 -0.71
C LYS A 44 -7.20 10.60 -0.07
N ILE A 45 -6.99 9.73 0.93
CA ILE A 45 -5.67 9.51 1.52
C ILE A 45 -4.72 8.94 0.46
N TYR A 46 -5.15 7.94 -0.30
CA TYR A 46 -4.34 7.36 -1.36
C TYR A 46 -3.97 8.37 -2.44
N GLN A 47 -4.94 9.17 -2.92
CA GLN A 47 -4.70 10.25 -3.89
C GLN A 47 -3.70 11.27 -3.36
N LYS A 48 -3.86 11.72 -2.10
CA LYS A 48 -2.94 12.68 -1.47
C LYS A 48 -1.50 12.18 -1.43
N TYR A 49 -1.29 10.88 -1.26
CA TYR A 49 0.04 10.28 -1.17
C TYR A 49 0.50 9.57 -2.44
N GLU A 50 -0.25 9.65 -3.53
CA GLU A 50 0.04 8.90 -4.76
C GLU A 50 1.46 9.16 -5.28
N GLY A 51 1.89 10.42 -5.29
CA GLY A 51 3.27 10.78 -5.68
C GLY A 51 4.33 10.17 -4.75
N ALA A 52 4.06 10.10 -3.45
CA ALA A 52 4.96 9.48 -2.48
C ALA A 52 4.99 7.94 -2.60
N ILE A 53 3.87 7.31 -3.02
CA ILE A 53 3.82 5.88 -3.35
C ILE A 53 4.66 5.59 -4.58
N ARG A 54 4.41 6.30 -5.68
CA ARG A 54 5.05 6.07 -6.98
C ARG A 54 6.56 6.32 -6.92
N SER A 55 6.99 7.39 -6.26
CA SER A 55 8.42 7.73 -6.10
C SER A 55 9.21 6.68 -5.30
N ARG A 56 8.57 6.02 -4.33
CA ARG A 56 9.21 4.98 -3.50
C ARG A 56 9.05 3.57 -4.05
N ALA A 57 8.14 3.34 -5.00
CA ALA A 57 7.96 2.04 -5.64
C ALA A 57 9.23 1.57 -6.36
N ASN A 58 9.95 2.50 -7.00
CA ASN A 58 11.22 2.22 -7.68
C ASN A 58 12.38 1.87 -6.72
N LEU A 59 12.23 2.13 -5.42
CA LEU A 59 13.25 1.84 -4.40
C LEU A 59 13.03 0.50 -3.70
N ARG A 60 11.87 -0.15 -3.90
CA ARG A 60 11.47 -1.34 -3.14
C ARG A 60 11.76 -2.67 -3.83
N CYS A 61 11.94 -2.67 -5.14
CA CYS A 61 12.43 -3.82 -5.85
C CYS A 61 13.91 -3.58 -6.12
N PRO A 62 14.83 -4.53 -5.80
CA PRO A 62 16.13 -4.50 -6.42
C PRO A 62 15.87 -4.43 -7.92
N ALA A 63 16.25 -3.31 -8.54
CA ALA A 63 16.18 -3.16 -9.99
C ALA A 63 16.75 -4.46 -10.56
N LYS A 64 15.96 -5.17 -11.38
CA LYS A 64 16.36 -6.46 -11.97
C LYS A 64 17.83 -6.34 -12.31
N ILE A 65 18.68 -7.06 -11.58
CA ILE A 65 20.11 -6.98 -11.79
C ILE A 65 20.29 -7.36 -13.25
N ASP A 66 20.67 -6.39 -14.08
CA ASP A 66 21.01 -6.66 -15.46
C ASP A 66 22.25 -7.56 -15.40
N ASN A 67 22.01 -8.87 -15.45
CA ASN A 67 23.02 -9.92 -15.41
C ASN A 67 24.08 -9.76 -16.51
N LYS A 68 23.85 -8.85 -17.47
CA LYS A 68 24.81 -8.43 -18.49
C LYS A 68 26.06 -7.74 -17.91
N ARG A 69 25.99 -7.11 -16.72
CA ARG A 69 27.16 -6.45 -16.10
C ARG A 69 28.04 -7.38 -15.26
N LEU A 70 27.48 -8.47 -14.72
CA LEU A 70 28.25 -9.45 -13.93
C LEU A 70 29.12 -10.36 -14.79
N LEU A 71 28.72 -10.64 -16.04
CA LEU A 71 29.50 -11.48 -16.96
C LEU A 71 30.78 -10.80 -17.51
N ARG A 72 30.92 -9.47 -17.41
CA ARG A 72 32.13 -8.78 -17.87
C ARG A 72 33.30 -8.85 -16.90
N LYS A 73 33.05 -9.07 -15.60
CA LYS A 73 34.12 -9.15 -14.58
C LYS A 73 34.74 -10.55 -14.48
N VAL A 74 33.99 -11.61 -14.77
CA VAL A 74 34.52 -12.98 -14.72
C VAL A 74 35.45 -13.27 -15.90
N ARG A 75 35.19 -12.69 -17.09
CA ARG A 75 35.99 -12.96 -18.30
C ARG A 75 37.37 -12.28 -18.34
N ARG A 76 37.68 -11.33 -17.45
CA ARG A 76 39.01 -10.69 -17.36
C ARG A 76 39.97 -11.35 -16.36
N ARG A 77 39.56 -12.45 -15.71
CA ARG A 77 40.38 -13.19 -14.74
C ARG A 77 40.87 -14.55 -15.26
N LEU A 78 40.61 -14.84 -16.54
CA LEU A 78 40.89 -16.12 -17.21
C LEU A 78 41.69 -15.94 -18.53
N LEU A 79 42.37 -14.80 -18.69
CA LEU A 79 43.39 -14.57 -19.71
C LEU A 79 44.65 -14.08 -19.01
#